data_AF-A0A1D6LAF4-F1
#
_entry.id   AF-A0A1D6LAF4-F1
#
_cell.length_a   1.000
_cell.length_b   1.000
_cell.length_c   1.000
_cell.angle_alpha   90.00
_cell.angle_beta   90.00
_cell.angle_gamma   90.00
#
_symmetry.space_group_name_H-M   'P 1'
#
loop_
_entity.id
_entity.type
_entity.pdbx_description
1 polymer ?
#
loop_
_entity_poly.entity_id
_entity_poly.type
_entity_poly.pdbx_seq_one_letter_code
_entity_poly.pdbx_strand_id
1 'polypeptide(L)'
;MPIELFMSIMHLNSITVYECLLICRSLGRVGVGHMVYISGLTCALSSTNILEVSWREKEPGSLFVNLSLLPALLNSSCLHNLSPLSDLPRSTNRTHISHVRLDGIDCDSLKVSLFHNICGSVVNEHSGVLQCSFCKCACESVCARGFQLHLTIADDSADVLAWCVGQTAVEFLQISPDEYLELPEDERAMYLYTLQNESFVVAIANTRKRVDGCAVGDEAVPAWEITRAQKCE
;
A
#
# COMPACT_ATOMS: atom_id res chain seq x y z
N MET A 1 -10.00 -14.80 18.46
CA MET A 1 -10.47 -13.50 18.98
C MET A 1 -11.15 -12.76 17.84
N PRO A 2 -12.35 -12.18 18.04
CA PRO A 2 -12.97 -11.30 17.05
C PRO A 2 -12.19 -9.99 16.96
N ILE A 3 -12.07 -9.43 15.76
CA ILE A 3 -11.40 -8.15 15.51
C ILE A 3 -12.47 -7.05 15.54
N GLU A 4 -12.17 -5.98 16.27
CA GLU A 4 -12.99 -4.76 16.34
C GLU A 4 -12.21 -3.64 15.68
N LEU A 5 -12.84 -2.98 14.70
CA LEU A 5 -12.32 -1.78 14.08
C LEU A 5 -13.05 -0.59 14.69
N PHE A 6 -12.31 0.36 15.23
CA PHE A 6 -12.85 1.62 15.76
C PHE A 6 -12.45 2.77 14.84
N MET A 7 -13.44 3.48 14.31
CA MET A 7 -13.27 4.69 13.50
C MET A 7 -13.97 5.84 14.22
N SER A 8 -13.29 6.97 14.40
CA SER A 8 -13.94 8.17 14.93
C SER A 8 -14.03 9.21 13.82
N ILE A 9 -15.26 9.62 13.49
CA ILE A 9 -15.46 10.69 12.53
C ILE A 9 -15.55 12.00 13.33
N MET A 10 -14.43 12.72 13.40
CA MET A 10 -14.37 13.98 14.16
C MET A 10 -14.99 15.17 13.42
N HIS A 11 -15.03 15.15 12.08
CA HIS A 11 -15.64 16.21 11.27
C HIS A 11 -16.15 15.66 9.93
N LEU A 12 -17.20 16.30 9.36
CA LEU A 12 -17.77 16.01 8.02
C LEU A 12 -16.73 16.01 6.87
N ASN A 13 -15.52 16.50 7.11
CA ASN A 13 -14.43 16.59 6.13
C ASN A 13 -13.20 15.72 6.47
N SER A 14 -13.23 14.93 7.55
CA SER A 14 -12.10 14.07 7.94
C SER A 14 -12.57 12.84 8.72
N ILE A 15 -12.35 11.66 8.14
CA ILE A 15 -12.44 10.39 8.86
C ILE A 15 -11.09 10.17 9.55
N THR A 16 -11.07 10.19 10.89
CA THR A 16 -9.89 9.83 11.66
C THR A 16 -10.06 8.36 12.07
N VAL A 17 -9.47 7.46 11.29
CA VAL A 17 -9.37 6.05 11.70
C VAL A 17 -8.38 6.01 12.86
N TYR A 18 -8.86 5.73 14.07
CA TYR A 18 -7.96 5.38 15.15
C TYR A 18 -7.45 3.98 14.85
N GLU A 19 -6.14 3.86 14.59
CA GLU A 19 -5.44 2.59 14.42
C GLU A 19 -5.59 1.70 15.65
N CYS A 20 -6.69 0.96 15.75
CA CYS A 20 -6.61 -0.39 16.23
C CYS A 20 -6.13 -1.23 15.06
N LEU A 21 -4.84 -1.55 15.10
CA LEU A 21 -4.11 -2.47 14.23
C LEU A 21 -5.06 -3.51 13.62
N LEU A 22 -5.27 -3.44 12.31
CA LEU A 22 -6.16 -4.29 11.53
C LEU A 22 -5.67 -5.75 11.53
N ILE A 23 -5.72 -6.50 12.63
CA ILE A 23 -5.31 -7.93 12.65
C ILE A 23 -6.37 -8.79 11.96
N CYS A 24 -6.78 -8.44 10.74
CA CYS A 24 -7.75 -9.19 9.97
C CYS A 24 -7.05 -10.16 9.04
N ARG A 25 -7.35 -11.46 9.20
CA ARG A 25 -6.74 -12.56 8.44
C ARG A 25 -7.33 -12.73 7.03
N SER A 26 -8.08 -11.76 6.54
CA SER A 26 -8.84 -11.87 5.29
C SER A 26 -8.77 -10.61 4.41
N LEU A 27 -8.22 -9.50 4.92
CA LEU A 27 -8.29 -8.18 4.26
C LEU A 27 -7.06 -7.81 3.44
N GLY A 28 -5.99 -8.61 3.53
CA GLY A 28 -4.70 -8.25 2.97
C GLY A 28 -4.10 -7.01 3.63
N ARG A 29 -3.16 -6.36 2.95
CA ARG A 29 -2.51 -5.13 3.42
C ARG A 29 -3.42 -3.94 3.16
N VAL A 30 -3.90 -3.30 4.23
CA VAL A 30 -4.63 -2.03 4.17
C VAL A 30 -3.84 -0.97 4.90
N GLY A 31 -3.37 0.04 4.17
CA GLY A 31 -2.58 1.15 4.69
C GLY A 31 -3.30 2.50 4.58
N VAL A 32 -2.62 3.55 5.02
CA VAL A 32 -3.08 4.94 4.83
C VAL A 32 -3.16 5.24 3.33
N GLY A 33 -4.26 5.87 2.91
CA GLY A 33 -4.51 6.17 1.50
C GLY A 33 -5.09 5.00 0.70
N HIS A 34 -5.33 3.84 1.32
CA HIS A 34 -6.19 2.84 0.70
C HIS A 34 -7.66 3.26 0.77
N MET A 35 -8.38 3.03 -0.33
CA MET A 35 -9.81 3.24 -0.42
C MET A 35 -10.51 1.93 -0.07
N VAL A 36 -11.46 1.98 0.86
CA VAL A 36 -12.17 0.80 1.34
C VAL A 36 -13.67 1.05 1.37
N TYR A 37 -14.45 0.02 1.06
CA TYR A 37 -15.88 -0.03 1.30
C TYR A 37 -16.14 -0.91 2.52
N ILE A 38 -16.92 -0.41 3.48
CA ILE A 38 -17.27 -1.12 4.70
C ILE A 38 -18.78 -1.08 4.90
N SER A 39 -19.41 -2.24 5.09
CA SER A 39 -20.82 -2.36 5.51
C SER A 39 -20.92 -3.05 6.87
N GLY A 40 -22.08 -2.95 7.53
CA GLY A 40 -22.28 -3.48 8.87
C GLY A 40 -21.67 -2.61 9.98
N LEU A 41 -21.54 -1.30 9.71
CA LEU A 41 -21.03 -0.34 10.67
C LEU A 41 -22.05 -0.11 11.79
N THR A 42 -21.60 -0.21 13.04
CA THR A 42 -22.36 0.22 14.21
C THR A 42 -21.96 1.64 14.56
N CYS A 43 -22.93 2.56 14.56
CA CYS A 43 -22.69 3.96 14.89
C CYS A 43 -23.17 4.26 16.31
N ALA A 44 -22.35 4.95 17.09
CA ALA A 44 -22.68 5.46 18.42
C ALA A 44 -22.30 6.94 18.51
N LEU A 45 -23.08 7.72 19.26
CA LEU A 45 -22.73 9.09 19.58
C LEU A 45 -22.02 9.09 20.94
N SER A 46 -20.79 9.60 20.97
CA SER A 46 -20.03 9.72 22.22
C SER A 46 -20.65 10.76 23.15
N SER A 47 -20.25 10.73 24.42
CA SER A 47 -20.61 11.76 25.41
C SER A 47 -20.11 13.17 25.05
N THR A 48 -19.17 13.27 24.12
CA THR A 48 -18.64 14.53 23.58
C THR A 48 -19.25 14.92 22.23
N ASN A 49 -20.37 14.27 21.83
CA ASN A 49 -21.05 14.47 20.54
C ASN A 49 -20.20 14.12 19.31
N ILE A 50 -19.26 13.18 19.46
CA ILE A 50 -18.47 12.66 18.34
C ILE A 50 -19.18 11.42 17.81
N LEU A 51 -19.33 11.32 16.48
CA LEU A 51 -19.83 10.10 15.85
C LEU A 51 -18.72 9.05 15.84
N GLU A 52 -18.88 8.04 16.68
CA GLU A 52 -18.02 6.86 16.73
C GLU A 52 -18.65 5.77 15.88
N VAL A 53 -17.81 5.11 15.09
CA VAL A 53 -18.22 4.05 14.19
C VAL A 53 -17.36 2.84 14.52
N SER A 54 -18.01 1.70 14.75
CA SER A 54 -17.32 0.45 15.01
C SER A 54 -17.74 -0.61 14.00
N TRP A 55 -16.83 -1.51 13.67
CA TRP A 55 -17.07 -2.62 12.76
C TRP A 55 -16.51 -3.92 13.32
N ARG A 56 -17.24 -5.01 13.12
CA ARG A 56 -16.89 -6.35 13.61
C ARG A 56 -17.02 -7.35 12.47
N GLU A 57 -15.94 -8.06 12.15
CA GLU A 57 -15.87 -8.96 10.99
C GLU A 57 -16.97 -10.03 10.97
N LYS A 58 -17.36 -10.54 12.15
CA LYS A 58 -18.25 -11.70 12.28
C LYS A 58 -19.72 -11.37 12.51
N GLU A 59 -20.08 -10.10 12.46
CA GLU A 59 -21.48 -9.69 12.60
C GLU A 59 -22.25 -9.90 11.28
N PRO A 60 -23.54 -10.28 11.33
CA PRO A 60 -24.37 -10.37 10.13
C PRO A 60 -24.39 -9.06 9.34
N GLY A 61 -24.10 -9.11 8.04
CA GLY A 61 -24.05 -7.94 7.17
C GLY A 61 -22.72 -7.16 7.19
N SER A 62 -21.74 -7.62 7.96
CA SER A 62 -20.38 -7.10 7.90
C SER A 62 -19.69 -7.50 6.60
N LEU A 63 -19.28 -6.50 5.83
CA LEU A 63 -18.46 -6.66 4.64
C LEU A 63 -17.37 -5.61 4.63
N PHE A 64 -16.18 -6.00 4.20
CA PHE A 64 -15.07 -5.09 3.97
C PHE A 64 -14.46 -5.40 2.61
N VAL A 65 -14.32 -4.39 1.76
CA VAL A 65 -13.74 -4.52 0.42
C VAL A 65 -12.66 -3.46 0.26
N ASN A 66 -11.44 -3.88 -0.06
CA ASN A 66 -10.38 -2.95 -0.43
C ASN A 66 -10.56 -2.53 -1.90
N LEU A 67 -11.08 -1.32 -2.10
CA LEU A 67 -11.33 -0.75 -3.43
C LEU A 67 -10.05 -0.32 -4.14
N SER A 68 -8.94 -0.09 -3.41
CA SER A 68 -7.63 0.21 -4.02
C SER A 68 -7.10 -0.89 -4.92
N LEU A 69 -7.63 -2.11 -4.79
CA LEU A 69 -7.26 -3.25 -5.65
C LEU A 69 -8.03 -3.31 -6.96
N LEU A 70 -9.08 -2.49 -7.12
CA LEU A 70 -9.90 -2.50 -8.33
C LEU A 70 -9.19 -1.76 -9.46
N PRO A 71 -9.03 -2.37 -10.65
CA PRO A 71 -8.50 -1.67 -11.82
C PRO A 71 -9.33 -0.43 -12.19
N ALA A 72 -10.63 -0.45 -11.88
CA ALA A 72 -11.52 0.67 -12.11
C ALA A 72 -11.09 1.94 -11.36
N LEU A 73 -10.35 1.82 -10.24
CA LEU A 73 -9.85 2.98 -9.51
C LEU A 73 -8.96 3.86 -10.38
N LEU A 74 -8.12 3.27 -11.23
CA LEU A 74 -7.19 4.00 -12.10
C LEU A 74 -7.77 4.25 -13.51
N ASN A 75 -8.73 3.44 -13.96
CA ASN A 75 -9.28 3.53 -15.31
C ASN A 75 -10.60 4.32 -15.43
N SER A 76 -11.22 4.68 -14.31
CA SER A 76 -12.51 5.38 -14.31
C SER A 76 -12.34 6.85 -13.94
N SER A 77 -12.49 7.74 -14.92
CA SER A 77 -12.57 9.19 -14.71
C SER A 77 -13.75 9.63 -13.84
N CYS A 78 -14.73 8.73 -13.59
CA CYS A 78 -15.82 8.99 -12.66
C CYS A 78 -15.41 8.82 -11.19
N LEU A 79 -14.30 8.12 -10.90
CA LEU A 79 -13.85 7.83 -9.54
C LEU A 79 -12.73 8.76 -9.07
N HIS A 80 -12.03 9.41 -10.00
CA HIS A 80 -10.91 10.28 -9.68
C HIS A 80 -10.68 11.35 -10.74
N ASN A 81 -10.02 12.43 -10.31
CA ASN A 81 -9.40 13.38 -11.21
C ASN A 81 -7.89 13.17 -11.16
N LEU A 82 -7.25 13.25 -12.32
CA LEU A 82 -5.79 13.26 -12.39
C LEU A 82 -5.28 14.57 -11.78
N SER A 83 -4.27 14.46 -10.91
CA SER A 83 -3.56 15.59 -10.32
C SER A 83 -2.08 15.52 -10.66
N PRO A 84 -1.41 16.67 -10.90
CA PRO A 84 0.03 16.70 -11.07
C PRO A 84 0.75 16.34 -9.75
N LEU A 85 1.97 15.82 -9.85
CA LEU A 85 2.80 15.47 -8.70
C LEU A 85 3.15 16.68 -7.82
N SER A 86 3.23 17.87 -8.42
CA SER A 86 3.44 19.13 -7.68
C SER A 86 2.34 19.47 -6.65
N ASP A 87 1.16 18.85 -6.74
CA ASP A 87 0.08 19.04 -5.76
C ASP A 87 0.23 18.15 -4.52
N LEU A 88 1.08 17.11 -4.55
CA LEU A 88 1.25 16.18 -3.43
C LEU A 88 1.57 16.84 -2.09
N PRO A 89 2.50 17.82 -1.98
CA PRO A 89 2.81 18.46 -0.70
C PRO A 89 1.63 19.21 -0.07
N ARG A 90 0.59 19.54 -0.85
CA ARG A 90 -0.53 20.37 -0.43
C ARG A 90 -1.68 19.58 0.23
N SER A 91 -1.71 18.25 0.09
CA SER A 91 -2.78 17.41 0.66
C SER A 91 -2.26 16.12 1.25
N THR A 92 -1.81 16.20 2.50
CA THR A 92 -1.19 15.10 3.25
C THR A 92 -2.14 13.96 3.66
N ASN A 93 -3.44 14.07 3.38
CA ASN A 93 -4.46 13.13 3.89
C ASN A 93 -5.30 12.48 2.78
N ARG A 94 -4.90 12.61 1.51
CA ARG A 94 -5.65 12.07 0.38
C ARG A 94 -4.76 11.22 -0.50
N THR A 95 -5.36 10.22 -1.13
CA THR A 95 -4.77 9.48 -2.23
C THR A 95 -4.87 10.35 -3.48
N HIS A 96 -3.75 10.50 -4.17
CA HIS A 96 -3.67 11.19 -5.45
C HIS A 96 -3.59 10.18 -6.57
N ILE A 97 -4.26 10.48 -7.68
CA ILE A 97 -4.11 9.68 -8.89
C ILE A 97 -3.42 10.55 -9.92
N SER A 98 -2.27 10.08 -10.40
CA SER A 98 -1.37 10.86 -11.25
C SER A 98 -0.92 10.02 -12.44
N HIS A 99 -0.78 10.65 -13.59
CA HIS A 99 -0.09 10.07 -14.74
C HIS A 99 1.40 10.41 -14.62
N VAL A 100 2.25 9.40 -14.64
CA VAL A 100 3.68 9.54 -14.36
C VAL A 100 4.51 8.71 -15.32
N ARG A 101 5.75 9.11 -15.52
CA ARG A 101 6.81 8.31 -16.13
C ARG A 101 7.72 7.76 -15.04
N LEU A 102 8.20 6.54 -15.22
CA LEU A 102 9.24 5.98 -14.37
C LEU A 102 10.58 6.66 -14.71
N ASP A 103 11.10 7.49 -13.81
CA ASP A 103 12.37 8.19 -14.02
C ASP A 103 13.56 7.28 -13.73
N GLY A 104 13.44 6.40 -12.73
CA GLY A 104 14.45 5.40 -12.45
C GLY A 104 14.10 4.48 -11.29
N ILE A 105 14.74 3.32 -11.30
CA ILE A 105 14.79 2.36 -10.20
C ILE A 105 16.26 2.19 -9.84
N ASP A 106 16.60 2.44 -8.58
CA ASP A 106 17.93 2.13 -8.08
C ASP A 106 18.05 0.61 -7.90
N CYS A 107 19.06 -0.01 -8.52
CA CYS A 107 19.28 -1.46 -8.46
C CYS A 107 19.45 -1.95 -7.01
N ASP A 108 20.08 -1.14 -6.16
CA ASP A 108 20.29 -1.47 -4.74
C ASP A 108 19.00 -1.34 -3.91
N SER A 109 17.99 -0.65 -4.44
CA SER A 109 16.72 -0.43 -3.78
C SER A 109 15.67 -1.51 -4.03
N LEU A 110 15.88 -2.37 -5.04
CA LEU A 110 14.99 -3.48 -5.34
C LEU A 110 15.33 -4.69 -4.45
N LYS A 111 14.43 -5.02 -3.52
CA LYS A 111 14.59 -6.17 -2.63
C LYS A 111 13.49 -7.20 -2.90
N VAL A 112 13.88 -8.45 -3.11
CA VAL A 112 12.93 -9.57 -3.10
C VAL A 112 12.79 -10.07 -1.67
N SER A 113 11.57 -10.18 -1.17
CA SER A 113 11.28 -10.62 0.19
C SER A 113 10.12 -11.61 0.22
N LEU A 114 9.99 -12.34 1.32
CA LEU A 114 8.84 -13.19 1.57
C LEU A 114 7.72 -12.36 2.19
N PHE A 115 6.51 -12.50 1.63
CA PHE A 115 5.30 -11.87 2.10
C PHE A 115 4.32 -12.94 2.56
N HIS A 116 3.62 -12.67 3.64
CA HIS A 116 2.57 -13.56 4.13
C HIS A 116 1.32 -13.37 3.26
N ASN A 117 0.88 -14.39 2.52
CA ASN A 117 -0.18 -14.27 1.49
C ASN A 117 -1.49 -13.72 2.04
N ILE A 118 -1.76 -13.98 3.31
CA ILE A 118 -2.99 -13.56 3.98
C ILE A 118 -3.02 -12.05 4.26
N CYS A 119 -1.93 -11.49 4.78
CA CYS A 119 -1.91 -10.10 5.25
C CYS A 119 -1.05 -9.16 4.41
N GLY A 120 -0.29 -9.68 3.45
CA GLY A 120 0.62 -8.90 2.61
C GLY A 120 1.73 -8.19 3.38
N SER A 121 2.01 -8.59 4.63
CA SER A 121 3.16 -8.09 5.40
C SER A 121 4.39 -8.92 5.09
N VAL A 122 5.55 -8.25 5.12
CA VAL A 122 6.86 -8.90 5.00
C VAL A 122 7.07 -9.85 6.18
N VAL A 123 7.56 -11.04 5.87
CA VAL A 123 7.88 -12.08 6.84
C VAL A 123 9.37 -12.04 7.09
N ASN A 124 9.73 -11.92 8.37
CA ASN A 124 11.11 -11.99 8.79
C ASN A 124 11.36 -13.35 9.42
N GLU A 125 12.56 -13.88 9.20
CA GLU A 125 13.01 -15.06 9.92
C GLU A 125 13.43 -14.66 11.33
N HIS A 126 12.89 -15.33 12.35
CA HIS A 126 13.31 -15.17 13.73
C HIS A 126 13.58 -16.56 14.32
N SER A 127 14.83 -16.81 14.69
CA SER A 127 15.26 -18.08 15.31
C SER A 127 14.91 -19.32 14.49
N GLY A 128 15.00 -19.25 13.15
CA GLY A 128 14.70 -20.36 12.24
C GLY A 128 13.22 -20.55 11.92
N VAL A 129 12.33 -19.71 12.45
CA VAL A 129 10.88 -19.75 12.18
C VAL A 129 10.46 -18.50 11.43
N LEU A 130 9.75 -18.69 10.32
CA LEU A 130 9.12 -17.61 9.57
C LEU A 130 7.92 -17.06 10.35
N GLN A 131 8.05 -15.84 10.86
CA GLN A 131 6.99 -15.19 11.64
C GLN A 131 6.56 -13.88 10.99
N CYS A 132 5.25 -13.75 10.78
CA CYS A 132 4.67 -12.46 10.40
C CYS A 132 4.50 -11.59 11.64
N SER A 133 5.15 -10.43 11.68
CA SER A 133 5.04 -9.43 12.77
C SER A 133 3.60 -8.95 12.98
N PHE A 134 2.80 -8.95 11.91
CA PHE A 134 1.42 -8.51 11.90
C PHE A 134 0.45 -9.57 12.42
N CYS A 135 0.43 -10.75 11.80
CA CYS A 135 -0.47 -11.84 12.20
C CYS A 135 -0.02 -12.54 13.49
N LYS A 136 1.25 -12.40 13.88
CA LYS A 136 1.90 -13.11 15.00
C LYS A 136 1.74 -14.64 14.93
N CYS A 137 1.52 -15.19 13.74
CA CYS A 137 1.36 -16.62 13.48
C CYS A 137 2.62 -17.17 12.81
N ALA A 138 2.87 -18.47 12.97
CA ALA A 138 3.86 -19.18 12.16
C ALA A 138 3.38 -19.25 10.70
N CYS A 139 4.20 -18.79 9.76
CA CYS A 139 3.85 -18.61 8.35
C CYS A 139 4.36 -19.74 7.44
N GLU A 140 4.73 -20.89 8.02
CA GLU A 140 5.53 -21.95 7.39
C GLU A 140 4.99 -22.51 6.07
N SER A 141 3.71 -22.31 5.73
CA SER A 141 3.11 -22.80 4.48
C SER A 141 2.36 -21.74 3.64
N VAL A 142 2.45 -20.45 3.98
CA VAL A 142 1.56 -19.41 3.40
C VAL A 142 2.34 -18.14 3.02
N CYS A 143 3.55 -18.30 2.49
CA CYS A 143 4.37 -17.19 2.01
C CYS A 143 4.49 -17.20 0.48
N ALA A 144 4.58 -16.02 -0.11
CA ALA A 144 4.94 -15.82 -1.51
C ALA A 144 6.09 -14.81 -1.60
N ARG A 145 6.89 -14.92 -2.66
CA ARG A 145 7.88 -13.89 -2.98
C ARG A 145 7.17 -12.63 -3.44
N GLY A 146 7.72 -11.48 -3.09
CA GLY A 146 7.25 -10.18 -3.53
C GLY A 146 8.40 -9.20 -3.60
N PHE A 147 8.20 -8.12 -4.34
CA PHE A 147 9.18 -7.04 -4.41
C PHE A 147 8.92 -6.00 -3.34
N GLN A 148 10.00 -5.38 -2.87
CA GLN A 148 10.00 -4.07 -2.24
C GLN A 148 10.84 -3.17 -3.14
N LEU A 149 10.28 -2.06 -3.55
CA LEU A 149 10.84 -1.21 -4.59
C LEU A 149 10.81 0.24 -4.12
N HIS A 150 11.96 0.91 -4.16
CA HIS A 150 12.01 2.36 -4.19
C HIS A 150 12.22 2.81 -5.63
N LEU A 151 11.50 3.85 -6.04
CA LEU A 151 11.55 4.35 -7.40
C LEU A 151 11.33 5.86 -7.41
N THR A 152 11.89 6.49 -8.44
CA THR A 152 11.59 7.88 -8.75
C THR A 152 10.57 7.91 -9.88
N ILE A 153 9.43 8.54 -9.61
CA ILE A 153 8.39 8.83 -10.61
C ILE A 153 8.42 10.32 -10.93
N ALA A 154 8.14 10.68 -12.18
CA ALA A 154 8.10 12.06 -12.61
C ALA A 154 6.87 12.35 -13.47
N ASP A 155 6.45 13.60 -13.50
CA ASP A 155 5.58 14.15 -14.53
C ASP A 155 6.18 15.48 -15.03
N ASP A 156 5.43 16.25 -15.81
CA ASP A 156 5.89 17.56 -16.31
C ASP A 156 6.04 18.61 -15.19
N SER A 157 5.53 18.32 -13.99
CA SER A 157 5.44 19.26 -12.88
C SER A 157 6.47 19.02 -11.76
N ALA A 158 6.82 17.76 -11.47
CA ALA A 158 7.75 17.39 -10.40
C ALA A 158 8.26 15.95 -10.53
N ASP A 159 9.35 15.66 -9.83
CA ASP A 159 9.89 14.33 -9.53
C ASP A 159 9.65 13.96 -8.06
N VAL A 160 9.34 12.69 -7.81
CA VAL A 160 8.97 12.20 -6.48
C VAL A 160 9.60 10.84 -6.24
N LEU A 161 10.40 10.77 -5.17
CA LEU A 161 10.85 9.50 -4.61
C LEU A 161 9.70 8.83 -3.85
N ALA A 162 9.34 7.63 -4.27
CA ALA A 162 8.26 6.85 -3.71
C ALA A 162 8.69 5.39 -3.49
N TRP A 163 7.84 4.65 -2.79
CA TRP A 163 8.03 3.23 -2.57
C TRP A 163 6.74 2.45 -2.81
N CYS A 164 6.89 1.18 -3.21
CA CYS A 164 5.77 0.25 -3.31
C CYS A 164 6.25 -1.17 -3.03
N VAL A 165 5.29 -2.07 -2.76
CA VAL A 165 5.60 -3.47 -2.46
C VAL A 165 4.60 -4.41 -3.13
N GLY A 166 4.95 -5.70 -3.15
CA GLY A 166 4.04 -6.78 -3.55
C GLY A 166 3.52 -6.59 -4.97
N GLN A 167 2.21 -6.77 -5.16
CA GLN A 167 1.60 -6.68 -6.49
C GLN A 167 1.84 -5.33 -7.16
N THR A 168 1.79 -4.22 -6.42
CA THR A 168 2.01 -2.89 -7.01
C THR A 168 3.41 -2.74 -7.59
N ALA A 169 4.42 -3.35 -6.95
CA ALA A 169 5.78 -3.38 -7.50
C ALA A 169 5.88 -4.31 -8.73
N VAL A 170 5.14 -5.44 -8.75
CA VAL A 170 5.03 -6.29 -9.94
C VAL A 170 4.42 -5.53 -11.13
N GLU A 171 3.42 -4.67 -10.89
CA GLU A 171 2.84 -3.82 -11.94
C GLU A 171 3.85 -2.81 -12.51
N PHE A 172 4.84 -2.34 -11.74
CA PHE A 172 5.92 -1.52 -12.31
C PHE A 172 6.95 -2.35 -13.05
N LEU A 173 7.35 -3.45 -12.42
CA LEU A 173 8.44 -4.27 -12.93
C LEU A 173 8.00 -5.10 -14.13
N GLN A 174 6.71 -5.36 -14.34
CA GLN A 174 6.20 -6.15 -15.47
C GLN A 174 6.80 -7.57 -15.56
N ILE A 175 7.29 -8.10 -14.44
CA ILE A 175 7.85 -9.43 -14.26
C ILE A 175 7.51 -9.93 -12.86
N SER A 176 7.33 -11.24 -12.69
CA SER A 176 7.12 -11.82 -11.36
C SER A 176 8.43 -11.91 -10.55
N PRO A 177 8.36 -11.98 -9.20
CA PRO A 177 9.53 -12.20 -8.36
C PRO A 177 10.28 -13.49 -8.67
N ASP A 178 9.58 -14.55 -9.06
CA ASP A 178 10.18 -15.83 -9.38
C ASP A 178 10.94 -15.75 -10.72
N GLU A 179 10.32 -15.21 -11.77
CA GLU A 179 10.97 -15.01 -13.08
C GLU A 179 12.17 -14.05 -12.98
N TYR A 180 12.07 -12.97 -12.20
CA TYR A 180 13.19 -12.04 -12.01
C TYR A 180 14.41 -12.70 -11.35
N LEU A 181 14.19 -13.65 -10.43
CA LEU A 181 15.26 -14.40 -9.79
C LEU A 181 15.91 -15.42 -10.72
N GLU A 182 15.25 -15.83 -11.80
CA GLU A 182 15.83 -16.70 -12.83
C GLU A 182 16.77 -15.95 -13.78
N LEU A 183 16.64 -14.62 -13.88
CA LEU A 183 17.54 -13.79 -14.68
C LEU A 183 18.97 -13.76 -14.09
N PRO A 184 20.02 -13.83 -14.93
CA PRO A 184 21.40 -13.51 -14.56
C PRO A 184 21.54 -12.10 -13.94
N GLU A 185 22.54 -11.88 -13.09
CA GLU A 185 22.72 -10.60 -12.39
C GLU A 185 22.91 -9.41 -13.35
N ASP A 186 23.62 -9.61 -14.46
CA ASP A 186 23.82 -8.61 -15.50
C ASP A 186 22.54 -8.32 -16.28
N GLU A 187 21.71 -9.34 -16.53
CA GLU A 187 20.40 -9.17 -17.17
C GLU A 187 19.39 -8.46 -16.27
N ARG A 188 19.44 -8.66 -14.96
CA ARG A 188 18.57 -7.97 -13.99
C ARG A 188 18.76 -6.45 -14.03
N ALA A 189 20.01 -5.99 -14.03
CA ALA A 189 20.30 -4.56 -14.13
C ALA A 189 19.82 -4.00 -15.48
N MET A 190 20.13 -4.68 -16.59
CA MET A 190 19.68 -4.29 -17.93
C MET A 190 18.15 -4.20 -18.01
N TYR A 191 17.45 -5.16 -17.43
CA TYR A 191 15.99 -5.19 -17.37
C TYR A 191 15.41 -3.93 -16.73
N LEU A 192 15.93 -3.52 -15.56
CA LEU A 192 15.45 -2.31 -14.88
C LEU A 192 15.64 -1.04 -15.71
N TYR A 193 16.74 -0.94 -16.46
CA TYR A 193 16.95 0.18 -17.39
C TYR A 193 15.93 0.21 -18.54
N THR A 194 15.44 -0.94 -18.99
CA THR A 194 14.40 -0.97 -20.05
C THR A 194 13.07 -0.36 -19.61
N LEU A 195 12.81 -0.31 -18.30
CA LEU A 195 11.57 0.28 -17.76
C LEU A 195 11.64 1.80 -17.68
N GLN A 196 12.81 2.41 -17.86
CA GLN A 196 12.97 3.86 -17.77
C GLN A 196 12.13 4.58 -18.83
N ASN A 197 11.44 5.64 -18.43
CA ASN A 197 10.48 6.43 -19.21
C ASN A 197 9.16 5.73 -19.56
N GLU A 198 8.94 4.49 -19.10
CA GLU A 198 7.62 3.85 -19.21
C GLU A 198 6.57 4.65 -18.44
N SER A 199 5.37 4.75 -19.01
CA SER A 199 4.28 5.57 -18.47
C SER A 199 3.28 4.74 -17.67
N PHE A 200 2.82 5.30 -16.55
CA PHE A 200 1.92 4.65 -15.61
C PHE A 200 0.88 5.63 -15.09
N VAL A 201 -0.32 5.11 -14.79
CA VAL A 201 -1.27 5.77 -13.90
C VAL A 201 -1.08 5.18 -12.51
N VAL A 202 -0.91 6.03 -11.50
CA VAL A 202 -0.56 5.59 -10.13
C VAL A 202 -1.50 6.20 -9.10
N ALA A 203 -1.82 5.43 -8.06
CA ALA A 203 -2.43 5.93 -6.84
C ALA A 203 -1.37 6.08 -5.74
N ILE A 204 -1.07 7.31 -5.33
CA ILE A 204 0.01 7.65 -4.40
C ILE A 204 -0.54 8.33 -3.14
N ALA A 205 -0.01 7.97 -1.98
CA ALA A 205 -0.48 8.48 -0.68
C ALA A 205 0.68 8.83 0.26
N ASN A 206 0.47 9.84 1.11
CA ASN A 206 1.46 10.24 2.10
C ASN A 206 1.38 9.34 3.34
N THR A 207 2.48 8.70 3.70
CA THR A 207 2.58 7.80 4.86
C THR A 207 3.37 8.41 6.03
N ARG A 208 3.91 9.64 5.91
CA ARG A 208 4.72 10.30 6.98
C ARG A 208 3.96 10.52 8.29
N LYS A 209 2.63 10.52 8.28
CA LYS A 209 1.87 10.94 9.47
C LYS A 209 1.95 9.99 10.66
N ARG A 210 2.41 8.73 10.54
CA ARG A 210 2.48 7.80 11.69
C ARG A 210 3.49 6.65 11.55
N VAL A 211 4.80 6.92 11.58
CA VAL A 211 5.71 5.98 12.24
C VAL A 211 5.83 6.40 13.70
N ASP A 212 4.75 6.22 14.46
CA ASP A 212 4.78 6.30 15.91
C ASP A 212 4.38 4.92 16.44
N GLY A 213 5.36 4.00 16.48
CA GLY A 213 5.13 2.65 17.02
C GLY A 213 5.98 1.49 16.49
N CYS A 214 6.82 1.68 15.46
CA CYS A 214 7.81 0.66 15.07
C CYS A 214 9.06 1.33 14.48
N ALA A 215 9.89 1.88 15.36
CA ALA A 215 11.26 2.21 15.01
C ALA A 215 12.13 0.95 15.18
N VAL A 216 12.43 0.26 14.08
CA VAL A 216 13.67 -0.50 13.92
C VAL A 216 14.09 -0.41 12.45
N GLY A 217 15.17 0.33 12.17
CA GLY A 217 15.84 0.32 10.86
C GLY A 217 16.02 1.70 10.25
N ASP A 218 17.22 2.24 10.39
CA ASP A 218 17.71 3.52 9.89
C ASP A 218 17.90 3.47 8.36
N GLU A 219 16.85 3.83 7.61
CA GLU A 219 16.90 4.46 6.28
C GLU A 219 15.61 5.29 6.17
N ALA A 220 15.70 6.54 5.75
CA ALA A 220 14.54 7.43 5.64
C ALA A 220 13.58 6.91 4.56
N VAL A 221 12.67 6.01 4.93
CA VAL A 221 11.64 5.47 4.03
C VAL A 221 10.92 6.65 3.35
N PRO A 222 10.79 6.65 2.01
CA PRO A 222 10.20 7.78 1.32
C PRO A 222 8.80 8.07 1.84
N ALA A 223 8.42 9.34 1.81
CA ALA A 223 7.15 9.84 2.36
C ALA A 223 5.90 9.26 1.69
N TRP A 224 6.09 8.70 0.50
CA TRP A 224 5.06 8.47 -0.48
C TRP A 224 5.02 6.99 -0.83
N GLU A 225 3.89 6.37 -0.52
CA GLU A 225 3.59 5.00 -0.92
C GLU A 225 2.76 5.03 -2.20
N ILE A 226 3.20 4.30 -3.24
CA ILE A 226 2.36 3.98 -4.38
C ILE A 226 1.57 2.73 -4.02
N THR A 227 0.27 2.93 -3.84
CA THR A 227 -0.68 1.91 -3.39
C THR A 227 -1.22 1.09 -4.56
N ARG A 228 -1.22 1.66 -5.77
CA ARG A 228 -1.59 0.99 -7.01
C ARG A 228 -0.86 1.62 -8.19
N ALA A 229 -0.54 0.81 -9.19
CA ALA A 229 0.01 1.25 -10.47
C ALA A 229 -0.66 0.47 -11.60
N GLN A 230 -0.67 1.09 -12.78
CA GLN A 230 -1.10 0.48 -14.02
C GLN A 230 -0.28 1.07 -15.17
N LYS A 231 0.32 0.21 -15.99
CA LYS A 231 1.05 0.63 -17.19
C LYS A 231 0.08 1.25 -18.21
N CYS A 232 0.49 2.36 -18.82
CA CYS A 232 -0.23 2.96 -19.94
C CYS A 232 0.05 2.18 -21.23
N GLU A 233 -0.92 2.16 -22.15
CA GLU A 233 -0.78 1.56 -23.48
C GLU A 233 0.00 2.46 -24.45
#